data_AF-C4V9V1-F1
#
_entry.id   AF-C4V9V1-F1
#
_cell.length_a   1.000
_cell.length_b   1.000
_cell.length_c   1.000
_cell.angle_alpha   90.00
_cell.angle_beta   90.00
_cell.angle_gamma   90.00
#
_symmetry.space_group_name_H-M   'P 1'
#
loop_
_entity.id
_entity.type
_entity.pdbx_description
1 polymer ?
#
loop_
_entity_poly.entity_id
_entity_poly.type
_entity_poly.pdbx_seq_one_letter_code
_entity_poly.pdbx_strand_id
1 'polypeptide(L)'
;MQNITRIKKLPLPNFYTSLLKYKFNYDEFVKLFNDRLKILKDVKNKNHCTDKMSTVDDDSSHFITRLIVVGDSKATRWFINCETSLFRYRIKNREYDYNFKICLPSCSNSLKIDPLFSTSTNYDISFSDKHFTNREDLRTESNFLHVKKSKQDDKLLVHFSRVSQLLANRSIIPMKGYTTLDIKQRDVLIVSYFKHELEIKMQRLKNLYQNEPDERLDKLRNLIYINEPTKFTDKSSCIEHEKFFPPCITKMLHLLRINRHLRNNDRQALSLFLKDINVPLEETIEIFRNGFNVTRDIFDKTYLYNIRHAYGLEGKKANYAAYNCAKMASLKNSQNKSMCPFLDDKEFISSKYKFDIEEVYIKTKCTERCTKILEFSINSHVDSVINTPLQYFITSKNKKKINQSH
;
A
#
# COMPACT_ATOMS: atom_id res chain seq x y z
N MET A 1 -8.26 32.41 27.97
CA MET A 1 -7.30 31.28 27.89
C MET A 1 -7.67 30.39 26.72
N GLN A 2 -7.29 30.78 25.50
CA GLN A 2 -7.52 29.98 24.30
C GLN A 2 -6.41 28.94 24.17
N ASN A 3 -6.80 27.66 24.23
CA ASN A 3 -5.95 26.51 23.96
C ASN A 3 -5.45 26.57 22.51
N ILE A 4 -4.22 27.04 22.32
CA ILE A 4 -3.46 26.84 21.09
C ILE A 4 -3.13 25.36 21.01
N THR A 5 -3.95 24.61 20.27
CA THR A 5 -3.66 23.25 19.85
C THR A 5 -2.34 23.26 19.10
N ARG A 6 -1.27 22.79 19.75
CA ARG A 6 0.02 22.48 19.12
C ARG A 6 -0.23 21.53 17.94
N ILE A 7 -0.28 22.07 16.74
CA ILE A 7 -0.21 21.31 15.49
C ILE A 7 1.12 20.55 15.56
N LYS A 8 1.06 19.23 15.78
CA LYS A 8 2.25 18.36 15.80
C LYS A 8 2.88 18.44 14.41
N LYS A 9 4.02 19.10 14.30
CA LYS A 9 4.79 19.23 13.05
C LYS A 9 5.12 17.84 12.51
N LEU A 10 4.73 17.57 11.26
CA LEU A 10 5.12 16.35 10.55
C LEU A 10 6.64 16.24 10.45
N PRO A 11 7.22 15.02 10.43
CA PRO A 11 8.63 14.86 10.14
C PRO A 11 8.96 15.42 8.75
N LEU A 12 10.07 16.15 8.69
CA LEU A 12 10.53 16.79 7.47
C LEU A 12 10.87 15.72 6.40
N PRO A 13 10.58 15.98 5.12
CA PRO A 13 10.96 15.08 4.03
C PRO A 13 12.48 14.87 3.96
N ASN A 14 12.89 13.60 4.08
CA ASN A 14 14.27 13.13 4.12
C ASN A 14 14.53 12.14 2.97
N PHE A 15 15.76 12.10 2.45
CA PHE A 15 16.22 11.15 1.42
C PHE A 15 16.70 9.81 2.01
N TYR A 16 16.74 9.69 3.34
CA TYR A 16 17.15 8.47 4.08
C TYR A 16 18.49 7.95 3.54
N THR A 17 19.51 8.78 3.71
CA THR A 17 20.86 8.60 3.16
C THR A 17 21.77 7.91 4.15
N SER A 18 21.67 8.29 5.42
CA SER A 18 22.39 7.71 6.55
C SER A 18 21.39 7.22 7.58
N LEU A 19 21.62 6.02 8.11
CA LEU A 19 20.85 5.46 9.22
C LEU A 19 21.32 6.09 10.54
N LEU A 20 20.43 6.75 11.28
CA LEU A 20 20.78 7.43 12.54
C LEU A 20 20.98 6.46 13.72
N LYS A 21 20.20 5.36 13.75
CA LYS A 21 20.24 4.33 14.80
C LYS A 21 20.29 2.96 14.17
N TYR A 22 21.24 2.12 14.59
CA TYR A 22 21.50 0.81 13.98
C TYR A 22 21.36 -0.39 14.93
N LYS A 23 21.02 -0.16 16.21
CA LYS A 23 20.76 -1.22 17.20
C LYS A 23 19.33 -1.12 17.71
N PHE A 24 18.59 -2.22 17.63
CA PHE A 24 17.20 -2.32 18.05
C PHE A 24 16.99 -3.64 18.78
N ASN A 25 16.15 -3.63 19.82
CA ASN A 25 15.55 -4.88 20.29
C ASN A 25 14.47 -5.32 19.28
N TYR A 26 14.16 -6.62 19.24
CA TYR A 26 13.17 -7.19 18.33
C TYR A 26 11.80 -6.51 18.46
N ASP A 27 11.32 -6.27 19.69
CA ASP A 27 10.03 -5.63 19.92
C ASP A 27 9.99 -4.18 19.39
N GLU A 28 11.10 -3.45 19.55
CA GLU A 28 11.25 -2.11 19.01
C GLU A 28 11.26 -2.12 17.48
N PHE A 29 11.99 -3.05 16.89
CA PHE A 29 12.07 -3.25 15.44
C PHE A 29 10.68 -3.52 14.84
N VAL A 30 9.92 -4.43 15.45
CA VAL A 30 8.56 -4.79 15.01
C VAL A 30 7.60 -3.62 15.20
N LYS A 31 7.69 -2.89 16.32
CA LYS A 31 6.87 -1.70 16.56
C LYS A 31 7.11 -0.63 15.49
N LEU A 32 8.37 -0.28 15.22
CA LEU A 32 8.73 0.72 14.20
C LEU A 32 8.26 0.32 12.80
N PHE A 33 8.36 -0.96 12.45
CA PHE A 33 7.81 -1.47 11.20
C PHE A 33 6.29 -1.31 11.13
N ASN A 34 5.56 -1.71 12.17
CA ASN A 34 4.09 -1.62 12.19
C ASN A 34 3.60 -0.18 12.14
N ASP A 35 4.26 0.73 12.87
CA ASP A 35 3.94 2.16 12.86
C ASP A 35 4.11 2.76 11.46
N ARG A 36 5.21 2.46 10.77
CA ARG A 36 5.41 2.91 9.38
C ARG A 36 4.46 2.22 8.41
N LEU A 37 4.19 0.93 8.59
CA LEU A 37 3.26 0.19 7.75
C LEU A 37 1.86 0.82 7.78
N LYS A 38 1.41 1.26 8.96
CA LYS A 38 0.16 1.99 9.12
C LYS A 38 0.17 3.33 8.35
N ILE A 39 1.23 4.12 8.49
CA ILE A 39 1.40 5.37 7.75
C ILE A 39 1.35 5.14 6.23
N LEU A 40 2.07 4.13 5.73
CA LEU A 40 2.11 3.81 4.29
C LEU A 40 0.75 3.32 3.77
N LYS A 41 0.01 2.54 4.57
CA LYS A 41 -1.35 2.12 4.25
C LYS A 41 -2.33 3.30 4.23
N ASP A 42 -2.22 4.22 5.18
CA ASP A 42 -3.02 5.45 5.21
C ASP A 42 -2.78 6.32 3.96
N VAL A 43 -1.51 6.53 3.59
CA VAL A 43 -1.12 7.27 2.38
C VAL A 43 -1.68 6.62 1.12
N LYS A 44 -1.59 5.29 1.02
CA LYS A 44 -2.15 4.54 -0.12
C LYS A 44 -3.67 4.72 -0.23
N ASN A 45 -4.37 4.67 0.89
CA ASN A 45 -5.83 4.79 0.94
C ASN A 45 -6.31 6.24 0.83
N LYS A 46 -5.39 7.22 0.67
CA LYS A 46 -5.68 8.66 0.71
C LYS A 46 -6.37 9.11 2.01
N ASN A 47 -6.18 8.37 3.09
CA ASN A 47 -6.66 8.76 4.41
C ASN A 47 -5.83 9.95 4.93
N HIS A 48 -6.34 10.66 5.94
CA HIS A 48 -5.56 11.66 6.64
C HIS A 48 -4.31 10.99 7.25
N CYS A 49 -3.14 11.30 6.71
CA CYS A 49 -1.88 10.74 7.18
C CYS A 49 -1.68 11.14 8.65
N THR A 50 -1.61 10.17 9.55
CA THR A 50 -1.35 10.39 10.98
C THR A 50 0.13 10.23 11.29
N ASP A 51 0.97 10.95 10.55
CA ASP A 51 2.42 10.92 10.74
C ASP A 51 2.80 11.59 12.06
N LYS A 52 2.99 10.77 13.10
CA LYS A 52 3.29 11.20 14.48
C LYS A 52 4.65 10.71 14.95
N MET A 53 5.46 10.12 14.07
CA MET A 53 6.76 9.55 14.43
C MET A 53 7.78 10.65 14.73
N SER A 54 8.69 10.37 15.67
CA SER A 54 9.87 11.22 15.86
C SER A 54 10.80 11.13 14.64
N THR A 55 11.69 12.09 14.44
CA THR A 55 12.62 12.07 13.29
C THR A 55 13.52 10.83 13.28
N VAL A 56 13.95 10.37 14.46
CA VAL A 56 14.80 9.17 14.61
C VAL A 56 14.01 7.90 14.30
N ASP A 57 12.77 7.82 14.78
CA ASP A 57 11.89 6.68 14.52
C ASP A 57 11.44 6.62 13.05
N ASP A 58 11.19 7.78 12.44
CA ASP A 58 10.88 7.88 11.01
C ASP A 58 12.06 7.37 10.17
N ASP A 59 13.29 7.83 10.46
CA ASP A 59 14.48 7.34 9.76
C ASP A 59 14.64 5.82 9.94
N SER A 60 14.63 5.36 11.20
CA SER A 60 14.82 3.94 11.54
C SER A 60 13.77 3.04 10.89
N SER A 61 12.49 3.41 11.00
CA SER A 61 11.39 2.64 10.44
C SER A 61 11.43 2.55 8.92
N HIS A 62 11.95 3.58 8.23
CA HIS A 62 12.17 3.55 6.79
C HIS A 62 13.14 2.43 6.41
N PHE A 63 14.32 2.41 7.04
CA PHE A 63 15.34 1.40 6.78
C PHE A 63 14.91 0.00 7.20
N ILE A 64 14.23 -0.13 8.35
CA ILE A 64 13.63 -1.40 8.81
C ILE A 64 12.65 -1.94 7.76
N THR A 65 11.79 -1.08 7.22
CA THR A 65 10.82 -1.49 6.19
C THR A 65 11.51 -1.92 4.90
N ARG A 66 12.60 -1.25 4.48
CA ARG A 66 13.43 -1.67 3.34
C ARG A 66 13.92 -3.12 3.51
N LEU A 67 14.46 -3.45 4.68
CA LEU A 67 14.95 -4.80 4.99
C LEU A 67 13.83 -5.85 4.90
N ILE A 68 12.65 -5.54 5.41
CA ILE A 68 11.52 -6.49 5.41
C ILE A 68 10.98 -6.71 3.99
N VAL A 69 10.91 -5.68 3.15
CA VAL A 69 10.26 -5.79 1.82
C VAL A 69 11.17 -6.37 0.74
N VAL A 70 12.50 -6.31 0.91
CA VAL A 70 13.48 -6.52 -0.19
C VAL A 70 13.40 -7.91 -0.83
N GLY A 71 13.16 -8.95 -0.05
CA GLY A 71 13.00 -10.34 -0.54
C GLY A 71 11.76 -10.60 -1.41
N ASP A 72 10.84 -9.64 -1.57
CA ASP A 72 9.64 -9.77 -2.40
C ASP A 72 9.49 -8.57 -3.33
N SER A 73 9.53 -8.85 -4.62
CA SER A 73 9.47 -7.84 -5.67
C SER A 73 8.14 -7.07 -5.69
N LYS A 74 7.03 -7.70 -5.28
CA LYS A 74 5.73 -7.03 -5.18
C LYS A 74 5.69 -6.09 -3.97
N ALA A 75 6.15 -6.56 -2.81
CA ALA A 75 6.24 -5.76 -1.59
C ALA A 75 7.20 -4.57 -1.77
N THR A 76 8.34 -4.79 -2.43
CA THR A 76 9.34 -3.75 -2.74
C THR A 76 8.73 -2.65 -3.62
N ARG A 77 8.06 -3.03 -4.72
CA ARG A 77 7.40 -2.05 -5.61
C ARG A 77 6.28 -1.30 -4.88
N TRP A 78 5.51 -2.00 -4.05
CA TRP A 78 4.48 -1.38 -3.22
C TRP A 78 5.07 -0.35 -2.26
N PHE A 79 6.15 -0.69 -1.56
CA PHE A 79 6.84 0.18 -0.63
C PHE A 79 7.37 1.44 -1.34
N ILE A 80 8.11 1.30 -2.45
CA ILE A 80 8.65 2.43 -3.21
C ILE A 80 7.54 3.41 -3.59
N ASN A 81 6.40 2.91 -4.07
CA ASN A 81 5.29 3.76 -4.48
C ASN A 81 4.62 4.47 -3.29
N CYS A 82 4.39 3.77 -2.18
CA CYS A 82 3.79 4.37 -0.98
C CYS A 82 4.72 5.41 -0.36
N GLU A 83 6.01 5.09 -0.26
CA GLU A 83 7.05 5.94 0.29
C GLU A 83 7.27 7.20 -0.57
N THR A 84 7.27 7.07 -1.91
CA THR A 84 7.28 8.21 -2.83
C THR A 84 6.05 9.10 -2.65
N SER A 85 4.90 8.50 -2.37
CA SER A 85 3.65 9.25 -2.15
C SER A 85 3.66 9.98 -0.81
N LEU A 86 4.19 9.34 0.25
CA LEU A 86 4.42 9.96 1.55
C LEU A 86 5.40 11.13 1.44
N PHE A 87 6.51 10.95 0.72
CA PHE A 87 7.49 11.99 0.47
C PHE A 87 6.88 13.18 -0.29
N ARG A 88 6.06 12.92 -1.33
CA ARG A 88 5.29 13.96 -2.03
C ARG A 88 4.32 14.70 -1.11
N TYR A 89 3.61 13.98 -0.24
CA TYR A 89 2.70 14.58 0.75
C TYR A 89 3.47 15.50 1.71
N ARG A 90 4.61 15.04 2.23
CA ARG A 90 5.50 15.84 3.10
C ARG A 90 6.09 17.05 2.39
N ILE A 91 6.32 17.01 1.07
CA ILE A 91 6.73 18.18 0.28
C ILE A 91 5.60 19.20 0.15
N LYS A 92 4.38 18.74 -0.14
CA LYS A 92 3.23 19.64 -0.35
C LYS A 92 2.78 20.35 0.93
N ASN A 93 2.85 19.68 2.06
CA ASN A 93 2.40 20.21 3.35
C ASN A 93 3.52 20.92 4.13
N ARG A 94 4.59 21.34 3.46
CA ARG A 94 5.57 22.22 4.09
C ARG A 94 4.95 23.59 4.28
N GLU A 95 4.82 24.03 5.53
CA GLU A 95 4.82 25.46 5.80
C GLU A 95 6.18 26.00 5.34
N TYR A 96 6.16 27.13 4.64
CA TYR A 96 7.27 27.73 3.90
C TYR A 96 8.50 28.06 4.77
N ASP A 97 9.25 27.04 5.19
CA ASP A 97 10.55 27.22 5.80
C ASP A 97 11.59 27.35 4.67
N TYR A 98 11.79 28.59 4.22
CA TYR A 98 12.73 28.97 3.15
C TYR A 98 14.19 28.54 3.42
N ASN A 99 14.50 28.08 4.63
CA ASN A 99 15.82 27.60 5.04
C ASN A 99 16.00 26.07 4.98
N PHE A 100 15.03 25.32 4.44
CA PHE A 100 15.19 23.87 4.31
C PHE A 100 16.19 23.52 3.20
N LYS A 101 17.47 23.37 3.60
CA LYS A 101 18.50 22.68 2.84
C LYS A 101 18.07 21.23 2.61
N ILE A 102 17.51 20.93 1.44
CA ILE A 102 17.61 19.56 0.92
C ILE A 102 19.08 19.37 0.59
N CYS A 103 19.88 18.85 1.53
CA CYS A 103 21.13 18.22 1.16
C CYS A 103 20.77 17.00 0.32
N LEU A 104 20.69 17.20 -1.00
CA LEU A 104 20.72 16.09 -1.94
C LEU A 104 22.00 15.32 -1.59
N PRO A 105 21.93 14.04 -1.22
CA PRO A 105 23.12 13.27 -0.91
C PRO A 105 24.13 13.46 -2.05
N SER A 106 25.34 13.88 -1.71
CA SER A 106 26.44 13.94 -2.65
C SER A 106 26.65 12.52 -3.18
N CYS A 107 26.11 12.24 -4.37
CA CYS A 107 26.29 10.94 -5.01
C CYS A 107 27.76 10.83 -5.41
N SER A 108 28.53 10.17 -4.55
CA SER A 108 29.86 9.66 -4.85
C SER A 108 29.73 8.73 -6.07
N ASN A 109 30.27 9.22 -7.18
CA ASN A 109 30.28 8.67 -8.54
C ASN A 109 29.00 8.91 -9.35
N SER A 110 29.11 9.93 -10.23
CA SER A 110 28.26 10.32 -11.37
C SER A 110 27.22 11.44 -11.20
N LEU A 111 27.05 12.03 -10.01
CA LEU A 111 26.18 13.21 -9.85
C LEU A 111 26.59 14.07 -8.65
N LYS A 112 27.67 14.84 -8.81
CA LYS A 112 27.89 16.01 -7.94
C LYS A 112 26.87 17.06 -8.34
N ILE A 113 25.75 17.07 -7.63
CA ILE A 113 24.88 18.23 -7.58
C ILE A 113 25.56 19.15 -6.57
N ASP A 114 26.22 20.21 -7.05
CA ASP A 114 26.72 21.28 -6.17
C ASP A 114 25.58 21.73 -5.24
N PRO A 115 25.89 22.19 -4.01
CA PRO A 115 24.89 22.44 -2.97
C PRO A 115 23.93 23.56 -3.40
N LEU A 116 22.86 23.17 -4.10
CA LEU A 116 21.79 24.01 -4.64
C LEU A 116 21.00 24.78 -3.58
N PHE A 117 21.34 24.58 -2.31
CA PHE A 117 20.67 25.18 -1.17
C PHE A 117 21.65 25.89 -0.22
N SER A 118 22.80 26.37 -0.70
CA SER A 118 23.64 27.30 0.06
C SER A 118 23.25 28.74 -0.23
N THR A 119 22.49 29.35 0.69
CA THR A 119 22.51 30.80 0.90
C THR A 119 23.79 31.16 1.62
N SER A 120 24.90 31.29 0.88
CA SER A 120 26.06 32.08 1.33
C SER A 120 26.93 32.44 0.13
N THR A 121 26.91 33.72 -0.19
CA THR A 121 28.03 34.55 -0.66
C THR A 121 28.84 34.14 -1.90
N ASN A 122 28.75 35.04 -2.89
CA ASN A 122 29.74 35.44 -3.87
C ASN A 122 30.34 34.37 -4.79
N TYR A 123 29.82 34.30 -6.01
CA TYR A 123 30.66 34.16 -7.21
C TYR A 123 30.09 35.01 -8.34
N ASP A 124 30.89 35.99 -8.77
CA ASP A 124 30.74 36.71 -10.03
C ASP A 124 31.14 35.79 -11.19
N ILE A 125 30.33 35.70 -12.25
CA ILE A 125 30.84 35.33 -13.58
C ILE A 125 30.11 36.14 -14.66
N SER A 126 30.88 37.03 -15.27
CA SER A 126 30.65 37.77 -16.52
C SER A 126 30.43 36.83 -17.71
N PHE A 127 29.46 37.17 -18.57
CA PHE A 127 29.43 36.66 -19.93
C PHE A 127 30.57 37.33 -20.73
N SER A 128 31.50 36.54 -21.26
CA SER A 128 32.28 36.97 -22.43
C SER A 128 31.98 36.01 -23.57
N ASP A 129 31.23 36.51 -24.55
CA ASP A 129 31.09 35.92 -25.87
C ASP A 129 32.47 35.73 -26.51
N LYS A 130 32.99 34.51 -26.55
CA LYS A 130 33.99 34.10 -27.55
C LYS A 130 33.71 32.68 -28.00
N HIS A 131 33.12 32.61 -29.20
CA HIS A 131 33.25 31.55 -30.19
C HIS A 131 33.30 30.08 -29.70
N PHE A 132 32.17 29.39 -29.87
CA PHE A 132 32.14 27.94 -30.07
C PHE A 132 32.83 27.59 -31.41
N THR A 133 34.16 27.60 -31.42
CA THR A 133 34.97 27.05 -32.50
C THR A 133 36.14 26.31 -31.88
N ASN A 134 35.93 25.05 -31.51
CA ASN A 134 36.85 23.95 -31.77
C ASN A 134 36.22 22.62 -31.35
N ARG A 135 36.36 21.63 -32.24
CA ARG A 135 35.61 20.38 -32.30
C ARG A 135 36.38 19.19 -31.70
N GLU A 136 37.25 19.39 -30.72
CA GLU A 136 38.16 18.31 -30.27
C GLU A 136 38.15 17.94 -28.78
N ASP A 137 37.48 18.69 -27.88
CA ASP A 137 37.46 18.34 -26.44
C ASP A 137 36.16 17.66 -25.96
N LEU A 138 35.56 16.81 -26.79
CA LEU A 138 34.25 16.18 -26.54
C LEU A 138 34.29 14.86 -25.73
N ARG A 139 35.36 14.56 -25.00
CA ARG A 139 35.50 13.23 -24.34
C ARG A 139 35.71 13.22 -22.82
N THR A 140 35.75 14.36 -22.13
CA THR A 140 36.08 14.34 -20.68
C THR A 140 35.34 15.35 -19.80
N GLU A 141 34.26 15.98 -20.28
CA GLU A 141 33.44 16.85 -19.42
C GLU A 141 32.18 16.15 -18.91
N SER A 142 32.32 15.62 -17.70
CA SER A 142 31.31 14.95 -16.91
C SER A 142 30.10 15.83 -16.59
N ASN A 143 28.99 15.71 -17.33
CA ASN A 143 27.59 15.90 -16.90
C ASN A 143 27.33 16.86 -15.70
N PHE A 144 27.85 18.09 -15.75
CA PHE A 144 27.68 19.06 -14.69
C PHE A 144 26.27 19.66 -14.73
N LEU A 145 25.68 19.83 -13.55
CA LEU A 145 24.39 20.51 -13.37
C LEU A 145 24.63 22.03 -13.49
N HIS A 146 24.47 22.61 -14.68
CA HIS A 146 24.56 24.07 -14.83
C HIS A 146 23.26 24.75 -14.33
N VAL A 147 23.29 25.21 -13.09
CA VAL A 147 22.21 25.98 -12.48
C VAL A 147 22.68 27.42 -12.28
N LYS A 148 22.11 28.37 -13.04
CA LYS A 148 22.31 29.80 -12.84
C LYS A 148 21.10 30.39 -12.10
N LYS A 149 21.34 31.24 -11.10
CA LYS A 149 20.31 31.97 -10.35
C LYS A 149 20.18 33.38 -10.95
N SER A 150 18.98 33.81 -11.34
CA SER A 150 18.74 35.21 -11.72
C SER A 150 18.26 36.00 -10.50
N LYS A 151 18.64 37.29 -10.41
CA LYS A 151 18.43 38.16 -9.25
C LYS A 151 16.97 38.55 -8.96
N GLN A 152 15.99 38.01 -9.68
CA GLN A 152 14.62 38.53 -9.61
C GLN A 152 13.48 37.52 -9.62
N ASP A 153 13.75 36.22 -9.71
CA ASP A 153 12.75 35.18 -9.52
C ASP A 153 13.44 33.92 -8.98
N ASP A 154 12.84 33.23 -8.01
CA ASP A 154 13.28 31.93 -7.47
C ASP A 154 13.14 30.78 -8.51
N LYS A 155 13.51 31.02 -9.76
CA LYS A 155 13.40 30.07 -10.87
C LYS A 155 14.64 29.18 -10.94
N LEU A 156 14.43 27.87 -10.90
CA LEU A 156 15.51 26.87 -10.98
C LEU A 156 15.76 26.52 -12.45
N LEU A 157 16.95 26.82 -12.99
CA LEU A 157 17.33 26.42 -14.35
C LEU A 157 17.84 24.97 -14.36
N VAL A 158 17.27 24.11 -15.18
CA VAL A 158 17.59 22.67 -15.24
C VAL A 158 17.71 22.21 -16.70
N HIS A 159 18.68 21.34 -16.99
CA HIS A 159 18.81 20.70 -18.29
C HIS A 159 17.66 19.72 -18.56
N PHE A 160 17.15 19.70 -19.79
CA PHE A 160 15.94 18.95 -20.15
C PHE A 160 16.03 17.45 -19.83
N SER A 161 17.23 16.86 -19.91
CA SER A 161 17.46 15.43 -19.59
C SER A 161 17.09 15.04 -18.17
N ARG A 162 17.08 16.01 -17.23
CA ARG A 162 16.74 15.78 -15.82
C ARG A 162 15.25 15.93 -15.52
N VAL A 163 14.51 16.50 -16.46
CA VAL A 163 13.08 16.79 -16.35
C VAL A 163 12.28 16.10 -17.46
N SER A 164 12.73 14.92 -17.88
CA SER A 164 12.10 14.12 -18.93
C SER A 164 10.60 13.86 -18.69
N GLN A 165 10.21 13.69 -17.42
CA GLN A 165 8.80 13.54 -17.04
C GLN A 165 7.96 14.81 -17.28
N LEU A 166 8.54 15.99 -17.03
CA LEU A 166 7.86 17.26 -17.28
C LEU A 166 7.79 17.57 -18.78
N LEU A 167 8.81 17.16 -19.54
CA LEU A 167 8.82 17.22 -21.01
C LEU A 167 7.75 16.32 -21.63
N ALA A 168 7.64 15.07 -21.16
CA ALA A 168 6.66 14.11 -21.66
C ALA A 168 5.23 14.64 -21.50
N ASN A 169 4.97 15.38 -20.41
CA ASN A 169 3.69 16.01 -20.12
C ASN A 169 3.49 17.37 -20.82
N ARG A 170 4.43 17.80 -21.69
CA ARG A 170 4.44 19.11 -22.36
C ARG A 170 4.31 20.30 -21.41
N SER A 171 4.74 20.12 -20.16
CA SER A 171 4.59 21.12 -19.09
C SER A 171 5.74 22.11 -19.01
N ILE A 172 6.78 21.91 -19.82
CA ILE A 172 7.98 22.75 -19.93
C ILE A 172 8.41 22.84 -21.39
N ILE A 173 8.96 23.99 -21.78
CA ILE A 173 9.55 24.21 -23.10
C ILE A 173 11.04 24.48 -22.89
N PRO A 174 11.94 23.59 -23.33
CA PRO A 174 13.36 23.81 -23.21
C PRO A 174 13.85 24.80 -24.29
N MET A 175 14.68 25.75 -23.89
CA MET A 175 15.40 26.67 -24.79
C MET A 175 16.90 26.38 -24.67
N LYS A 176 17.55 26.10 -25.80
CA LYS A 176 18.99 25.74 -25.86
C LYS A 176 19.37 24.58 -24.91
N GLY A 177 18.47 23.62 -24.69
CA GLY A 177 18.67 22.46 -23.80
C GLY A 177 18.33 22.70 -22.33
N TYR A 178 17.93 23.90 -21.93
CA TYR A 178 17.61 24.25 -20.54
C TYR A 178 16.19 24.75 -20.39
N THR A 179 15.61 24.59 -19.21
CA THR A 179 14.29 25.13 -18.87
C THR A 179 14.28 25.67 -17.44
N THR A 180 13.44 26.65 -17.17
CA THR A 180 13.24 27.17 -15.82
C THR A 180 12.03 26.49 -15.17
N LEU A 181 12.15 26.15 -13.89
CA LEU A 181 11.11 25.46 -13.15
C LEU A 181 10.46 26.35 -12.11
N ASP A 182 9.13 26.31 -12.08
CA ASP A 182 8.30 26.84 -11.00
C ASP A 182 8.35 25.94 -9.75
N ILE A 183 7.86 26.42 -8.61
CA ILE A 183 7.84 25.70 -7.33
C ILE A 183 7.16 24.32 -7.48
N LYS A 184 6.00 24.26 -8.15
CA LYS A 184 5.27 23.01 -8.37
C LYS A 184 6.06 22.01 -9.22
N GLN A 185 6.77 22.49 -10.24
CA GLN A 185 7.59 21.66 -11.13
C GLN A 185 8.87 21.18 -10.41
N ARG A 186 9.45 22.02 -9.56
CA ARG A 186 10.55 21.66 -8.67
C ARG A 186 10.16 20.50 -7.75
N ASP A 187 8.99 20.55 -7.13
CA ASP A 187 8.50 19.46 -6.28
C ASP A 187 8.38 18.14 -7.04
N VAL A 188 7.89 18.19 -8.28
CA VAL A 188 7.81 16.99 -9.15
C VAL A 188 9.20 16.42 -9.43
N LEU A 189 10.18 17.28 -9.74
CA LEU A 189 11.56 16.87 -9.95
C LEU A 189 12.16 16.20 -8.70
N ILE A 190 12.01 16.82 -7.52
CA ILE A 190 12.55 16.30 -6.26
C ILE A 190 11.91 14.94 -5.90
N VAL A 191 10.60 14.80 -6.07
CA VAL A 191 9.90 13.52 -5.83
C VAL A 191 10.37 12.44 -6.81
N SER A 192 10.56 12.79 -8.07
CA SER A 192 11.07 11.86 -9.09
C SER A 192 12.49 11.40 -8.75
N TYR A 193 13.36 12.33 -8.36
CA TYR A 193 14.71 12.03 -7.92
C TYR A 193 14.74 11.13 -6.68
N PHE A 194 13.91 11.43 -5.67
CA PHE A 194 13.75 10.57 -4.49
C PHE A 194 13.36 9.13 -4.84
N LYS A 195 12.36 8.97 -5.72
CA LYS A 195 11.92 7.65 -6.17
C LYS A 195 13.06 6.88 -6.83
N HIS A 196 13.80 7.54 -7.73
CA HIS A 196 14.92 6.93 -8.43
C HIS A 196 16.05 6.49 -7.48
N GLU A 197 16.45 7.37 -6.55
CA GLU A 197 17.44 7.05 -5.52
C GLU A 197 17.00 5.86 -4.64
N LEU A 198 15.71 5.82 -4.28
CA LEU A 198 15.16 4.71 -3.51
C LEU A 198 15.18 3.40 -4.30
N GLU A 199 14.86 3.42 -5.60
CA GLU A 199 14.94 2.26 -6.49
C GLU A 199 16.37 1.70 -6.57
N ILE A 200 17.38 2.56 -6.76
CA ILE A 200 18.80 2.17 -6.78
C ILE A 200 19.19 1.53 -5.44
N LYS A 201 18.85 2.16 -4.32
CA LYS A 201 19.18 1.65 -2.97
C LYS A 201 18.51 0.30 -2.71
N MET A 202 17.25 0.12 -3.12
CA MET A 202 16.54 -1.15 -2.99
C MET A 202 17.14 -2.26 -3.86
N GLN A 203 17.60 -1.92 -5.07
CA GLN A 203 18.28 -2.89 -5.93
C GLN A 203 19.62 -3.35 -5.34
N ARG A 204 20.42 -2.41 -4.80
CA ARG A 204 21.65 -2.74 -4.07
C ARG A 204 21.36 -3.62 -2.85
N LEU A 205 20.34 -3.27 -2.07
CA LEU A 205 19.94 -4.06 -0.90
C LEU A 205 19.48 -5.47 -1.28
N LYS A 206 18.80 -5.63 -2.43
CA LYS A 206 18.36 -6.94 -2.92
C LYS A 206 19.52 -7.86 -3.22
N ASN A 207 20.59 -7.34 -3.83
CA ASN A 207 21.80 -8.12 -4.09
C ASN A 207 22.45 -8.58 -2.78
N LEU A 208 22.47 -7.74 -1.74
CA LEU A 208 22.99 -8.13 -0.42
C LEU A 208 22.11 -9.18 0.26
N TYR A 209 20.78 -8.99 0.22
CA TYR A 209 19.82 -9.93 0.82
C TYR A 209 19.88 -11.33 0.21
N GLN A 210 20.23 -11.46 -1.08
CA GLN A 210 20.39 -12.76 -1.73
C GLN A 210 21.54 -13.59 -1.14
N ASN A 211 22.55 -12.93 -0.58
CA ASN A 211 23.69 -13.61 0.03
C ASN A 211 23.40 -14.02 1.48
N GLU A 212 22.61 -13.21 2.21
CA GLU A 212 22.29 -13.44 3.62
C GLU A 212 20.77 -13.27 3.89
N PRO A 213 19.95 -14.28 3.54
CA PRO A 213 18.52 -14.22 3.82
C PRO A 213 18.23 -14.44 5.31
N ASP A 214 17.30 -13.65 5.87
CA ASP A 214 16.83 -13.80 7.26
C ASP A 214 15.35 -14.19 7.28
N GLU A 215 15.06 -15.44 7.62
CA GLU A 215 13.70 -15.99 7.69
C GLU A 215 12.78 -15.26 8.68
N ARG A 216 13.34 -14.55 9.68
CA ARG A 216 12.54 -13.77 10.64
C ARG A 216 11.81 -12.62 9.95
N LEU A 217 12.37 -12.09 8.86
CA LEU A 217 11.79 -11.00 8.09
C LEU A 217 10.59 -11.47 7.25
N ASP A 218 10.55 -12.75 6.85
CA ASP A 218 9.47 -13.29 6.03
C ASP A 218 8.12 -13.33 6.76
N LYS A 219 8.13 -13.59 8.07
CA LYS A 219 6.93 -13.50 8.91
C LYS A 219 6.37 -12.07 8.93
N LEU A 220 7.24 -11.07 9.05
CA LEU A 220 6.86 -9.65 9.08
C LEU A 220 6.39 -9.16 7.71
N ARG A 221 7.00 -9.65 6.63
CA ARG A 221 6.61 -9.35 5.24
C ARG A 221 5.15 -9.67 4.97
N ASN A 222 4.63 -10.76 5.54
CA ASN A 222 3.22 -11.14 5.37
C ASN A 222 2.25 -10.07 5.90
N LEU A 223 2.64 -9.29 6.92
CA LEU A 223 1.81 -8.21 7.49
C LEU A 223 1.51 -7.09 6.48
N ILE A 224 2.32 -6.96 5.43
CA ILE A 224 2.08 -6.00 4.34
C ILE A 224 0.82 -6.37 3.56
N TYR A 225 0.63 -7.67 3.33
CA TYR A 225 -0.49 -8.23 2.59
C TYR A 225 -1.74 -8.41 3.44
N ILE A 226 -1.56 -8.48 4.76
CA ILE A 226 -2.67 -8.38 5.70
C ILE A 226 -3.12 -6.92 5.67
N ASN A 227 -4.22 -6.63 4.97
CA ASN A 227 -4.98 -5.42 5.25
C ASN A 227 -5.24 -5.45 6.77
N GLU A 228 -4.85 -4.41 7.52
CA GLU A 228 -5.32 -4.34 8.90
C GLU A 228 -6.83 -4.60 8.84
N PRO A 229 -7.38 -5.50 9.67
CA PRO A 229 -8.82 -5.54 9.83
C PRO A 229 -9.16 -4.11 10.19
N THR A 230 -9.84 -3.40 9.27
CA THR A 230 -10.47 -2.12 9.59
C THR A 230 -11.11 -2.35 10.93
N LYS A 231 -10.67 -1.62 11.97
CA LYS A 231 -11.14 -1.80 13.34
C LYS A 231 -12.66 -1.71 13.33
N PHE A 232 -13.33 -2.84 13.13
CA PHE A 232 -14.77 -2.95 13.18
C PHE A 232 -15.07 -3.00 14.66
N THR A 233 -15.30 -1.83 15.24
CA THR A 233 -15.69 -1.69 16.65
C THR A 233 -17.14 -2.13 16.87
N ASP A 234 -17.91 -2.32 15.79
CA ASP A 234 -19.28 -2.82 15.85
C ASP A 234 -19.25 -4.33 16.14
N LYS A 235 -19.42 -4.72 17.40
CA LYS A 235 -19.90 -6.05 17.75
C LYS A 235 -21.35 -6.14 17.30
N SER A 236 -21.56 -6.68 16.11
CA SER A 236 -22.89 -6.88 15.54
C SER A 236 -23.03 -8.33 15.11
N SER A 237 -24.24 -8.85 15.22
CA SER A 237 -24.53 -10.23 14.85
C SER A 237 -24.20 -10.49 13.39
N CYS A 238 -23.71 -11.68 13.07
CA CYS A 238 -23.42 -12.15 11.72
C CYS A 238 -24.65 -12.00 10.80
N ILE A 239 -25.86 -12.10 11.34
CA ILE A 239 -27.13 -11.97 10.62
C ILE A 239 -27.26 -10.57 10.00
N GLU A 240 -26.90 -9.52 10.74
CA GLU A 240 -26.92 -8.14 10.21
C GLU A 240 -25.92 -7.92 9.09
N HIS A 241 -24.85 -8.73 9.09
CA HIS A 241 -23.75 -8.64 8.14
C HIS A 241 -23.98 -9.41 6.84
N GLU A 242 -24.88 -10.40 6.85
CA GLU A 242 -25.08 -11.31 5.72
C GLU A 242 -25.44 -10.57 4.42
N LYS A 243 -26.19 -9.46 4.50
CA LYS A 243 -26.55 -8.61 3.35
C LYS A 243 -25.37 -7.89 2.68
N PHE A 244 -24.21 -7.85 3.33
CA PHE A 244 -22.98 -7.23 2.81
C PHE A 244 -21.93 -8.28 2.40
N PHE A 245 -22.24 -9.57 2.55
CA PHE A 245 -21.28 -10.61 2.23
C PHE A 245 -21.03 -10.74 0.73
N PRO A 246 -19.77 -11.04 0.34
CA PRO A 246 -19.46 -11.35 -1.04
C PRO A 246 -20.10 -12.67 -1.46
N PRO A 247 -20.36 -12.87 -2.78
CA PRO A 247 -21.00 -14.07 -3.30
C PRO A 247 -20.36 -15.39 -2.84
N CYS A 248 -19.04 -15.43 -2.67
CA CYS A 248 -18.33 -16.63 -2.23
C CYS A 248 -18.66 -17.02 -0.77
N ILE A 249 -18.78 -16.04 0.14
CA ILE A 249 -19.15 -16.29 1.53
C ILE A 249 -20.63 -16.63 1.63
N THR A 250 -21.48 -15.93 0.87
CA THR A 250 -22.92 -16.25 0.77
C THR A 250 -23.13 -17.69 0.30
N LYS A 251 -22.34 -18.16 -0.67
CA LYS A 251 -22.37 -19.56 -1.12
C LYS A 251 -21.96 -20.54 -0.02
N MET A 252 -20.92 -20.24 0.76
CA MET A 252 -20.50 -21.08 1.89
C MET A 252 -21.61 -21.27 2.92
N LEU A 253 -22.25 -20.17 3.31
CA LEU A 253 -23.36 -20.21 4.26
C LEU A 253 -24.57 -20.94 3.69
N HIS A 254 -24.88 -20.74 2.40
CA HIS A 254 -25.94 -21.47 1.72
C HIS A 254 -25.69 -22.98 1.71
N LEU A 255 -24.48 -23.43 1.36
CA LEU A 255 -24.14 -24.85 1.38
C LEU A 255 -24.12 -25.44 2.79
N LEU A 256 -23.65 -24.67 3.78
CA LEU A 256 -23.71 -25.09 5.18
C LEU A 256 -25.16 -25.32 5.63
N ARG A 257 -26.10 -24.46 5.20
CA ARG A 257 -27.53 -24.60 5.54
C ARG A 257 -28.18 -25.78 4.84
N ILE A 258 -27.94 -25.97 3.54
CA ILE A 258 -28.60 -27.01 2.73
C ILE A 258 -27.96 -28.38 2.93
N ASN A 259 -26.65 -28.48 2.73
CA ASN A 259 -25.95 -29.76 2.79
C ASN A 259 -25.69 -30.20 4.23
N ARG A 260 -25.93 -29.31 5.20
CA ARG A 260 -25.64 -29.50 6.61
C ARG A 260 -24.18 -29.92 6.88
N HIS A 261 -23.29 -29.54 5.98
CA HIS A 261 -21.88 -29.87 6.00
C HIS A 261 -21.08 -28.87 5.16
N LEU A 262 -19.83 -28.62 5.55
CA LEU A 262 -18.90 -27.78 4.80
C LEU A 262 -17.50 -28.40 4.84
N ARG A 263 -16.76 -28.36 3.72
CA ARG A 263 -15.41 -28.98 3.59
C ARG A 263 -14.38 -28.24 4.45
N ASN A 264 -13.25 -28.90 4.76
CA ASN A 264 -12.23 -28.34 5.67
C ASN A 264 -11.70 -26.96 5.26
N ASN A 265 -11.28 -26.82 4.00
CA ASN A 265 -10.76 -25.56 3.49
C ASN A 265 -11.82 -24.44 3.48
N ASP A 266 -13.07 -24.79 3.23
CA ASP A 266 -14.19 -23.84 3.21
C ASP A 266 -14.58 -23.41 4.63
N ARG A 267 -14.55 -24.35 5.60
CA ARG A 267 -14.71 -24.02 7.03
C ARG A 267 -13.64 -23.05 7.48
N GLN A 268 -12.39 -23.27 7.10
CA GLN A 268 -11.28 -22.39 7.44
C GLN A 268 -11.43 -21.01 6.78
N ALA A 269 -11.75 -20.96 5.49
CA ALA A 269 -11.99 -19.70 4.79
C ALA A 269 -13.14 -18.89 5.42
N LEU A 270 -14.26 -19.55 5.75
CA LEU A 270 -15.41 -18.92 6.40
C LEU A 270 -15.04 -18.44 7.82
N SER A 271 -14.37 -19.26 8.62
CA SER A 271 -13.96 -18.91 9.99
C SER A 271 -13.02 -17.71 10.02
N LEU A 272 -12.04 -17.67 9.12
CA LEU A 272 -11.09 -16.55 9.02
C LEU A 272 -11.78 -15.27 8.55
N PHE A 273 -12.73 -15.37 7.61
CA PHE A 273 -13.52 -14.22 7.18
C PHE A 273 -14.40 -13.66 8.31
N LEU A 274 -15.12 -14.52 9.03
CA LEU A 274 -15.97 -14.12 10.16
C LEU A 274 -15.14 -13.47 11.27
N LYS A 275 -13.95 -14.01 11.56
CA LYS A 275 -13.00 -13.40 12.49
C LYS A 275 -12.57 -12.01 12.05
N ASP A 276 -12.16 -11.84 10.79
CA ASP A 276 -11.62 -10.56 10.30
C ASP A 276 -12.68 -9.45 10.19
N ILE A 277 -13.97 -9.80 10.12
CA ILE A 277 -15.08 -8.85 10.26
C ILE A 277 -15.54 -8.67 11.72
N ASN A 278 -14.82 -9.24 12.68
CA ASN A 278 -15.04 -9.18 14.13
C ASN A 278 -16.31 -9.90 14.65
N VAL A 279 -16.75 -10.97 14.00
CA VAL A 279 -17.74 -11.88 14.61
C VAL A 279 -17.08 -12.60 15.79
N PRO A 280 -17.69 -12.59 17.00
CA PRO A 280 -17.19 -13.31 18.16
C PRO A 280 -17.00 -14.80 17.88
N LEU A 281 -16.04 -15.41 18.59
CA LEU A 281 -15.79 -16.85 18.50
C LEU A 281 -17.05 -17.67 18.81
N GLU A 282 -17.77 -17.32 19.88
CA GLU A 282 -18.93 -18.09 20.32
C GLU A 282 -20.07 -18.05 19.32
N GLU A 283 -20.30 -16.89 18.70
CA GLU A 283 -21.27 -16.76 17.62
C GLU A 283 -20.84 -17.60 16.39
N THR A 284 -19.55 -17.62 16.08
CA THR A 284 -19.03 -18.46 14.97
C THR A 284 -19.22 -19.94 15.26
N ILE A 285 -18.98 -20.37 16.50
CA ILE A 285 -19.24 -21.76 16.94
C ILE A 285 -20.72 -22.09 16.79
N GLU A 286 -21.62 -21.20 17.20
CA GLU A 286 -23.06 -21.39 17.05
C GLU A 286 -23.51 -21.48 15.59
N ILE A 287 -22.97 -20.63 14.71
CA ILE A 287 -23.24 -20.69 13.26
C ILE A 287 -22.91 -22.08 12.71
N PHE A 288 -21.75 -22.62 13.07
CA PHE A 288 -21.36 -23.94 12.62
C PHE A 288 -22.16 -25.04 13.31
N ARG A 289 -22.33 -25.02 14.64
CA ARG A 289 -23.14 -26.01 15.38
C ARG A 289 -24.56 -26.11 14.82
N ASN A 290 -25.19 -24.97 14.59
CA ASN A 290 -26.54 -24.92 14.04
C ASN A 290 -26.57 -25.33 12.56
N GLY A 291 -25.48 -25.13 11.83
CA GLY A 291 -25.34 -25.48 10.41
C GLY A 291 -25.06 -26.96 10.14
N PHE A 292 -24.33 -27.65 11.02
CA PHE A 292 -23.99 -29.07 10.83
C PHE A 292 -25.11 -30.02 11.28
N ASN A 293 -25.29 -31.15 10.59
CA ASN A 293 -26.21 -32.21 11.01
C ASN A 293 -25.53 -33.23 11.94
N VAL A 294 -24.97 -32.76 13.05
CA VAL A 294 -24.31 -33.58 14.07
C VAL A 294 -24.68 -33.11 15.46
N THR A 295 -24.61 -33.98 16.47
CA THR A 295 -24.85 -33.59 17.86
C THR A 295 -23.78 -32.62 18.36
N ARG A 296 -24.09 -31.85 19.42
CA ARG A 296 -23.13 -30.89 20.01
C ARG A 296 -21.83 -31.57 20.43
N ASP A 297 -21.92 -32.78 21.01
CA ASP A 297 -20.73 -33.51 21.48
C ASP A 297 -19.83 -33.97 20.32
N ILE A 298 -20.43 -34.46 19.23
CA ILE A 298 -19.68 -34.85 18.03
C ILE A 298 -19.08 -33.61 17.37
N PHE A 299 -19.85 -32.52 17.32
CA PHE A 299 -19.37 -31.25 16.78
C PHE A 299 -18.12 -30.77 17.54
N ASP A 300 -18.20 -30.75 18.87
CA ASP A 300 -17.15 -30.21 19.73
C ASP A 300 -15.86 -31.04 19.61
N LYS A 301 -15.99 -32.37 19.55
CA LYS A 301 -14.84 -33.26 19.34
C LYS A 301 -14.19 -33.09 17.96
N THR A 302 -14.96 -32.77 16.92
CA THR A 302 -14.50 -32.85 15.53
C THR A 302 -14.12 -31.49 14.93
N TYR A 303 -14.85 -30.43 15.26
CA TYR A 303 -14.76 -29.15 14.53
C TYR A 303 -14.34 -27.97 15.41
N LEU A 304 -14.60 -28.00 16.72
CA LEU A 304 -14.35 -26.88 17.61
C LEU A 304 -12.88 -26.46 17.62
N TYR A 305 -11.97 -27.43 17.66
CA TYR A 305 -10.51 -27.17 17.61
C TYR A 305 -10.12 -26.33 16.38
N ASN A 306 -10.66 -26.66 15.20
CA ASN A 306 -10.33 -25.95 13.96
C ASN A 306 -10.83 -24.50 13.97
N ILE A 307 -12.00 -24.25 14.57
CA ILE A 307 -12.56 -22.90 14.69
C ILE A 307 -11.71 -22.08 15.67
N ARG A 308 -11.38 -22.62 16.84
CA ARG A 308 -10.50 -21.96 17.83
C ARG A 308 -9.11 -21.68 17.25
N HIS A 309 -8.57 -22.60 16.45
CA HIS A 309 -7.30 -22.42 15.74
C HIS A 309 -7.36 -21.27 14.73
N ALA A 310 -8.46 -21.12 13.97
CA ALA A 310 -8.65 -19.98 13.05
C ALA A 310 -8.64 -18.62 13.79
N TYR A 311 -9.16 -18.60 15.02
CA TYR A 311 -9.14 -17.46 15.94
C TYR A 311 -7.81 -17.24 16.66
N GLY A 312 -6.81 -18.10 16.43
CA GLY A 312 -5.49 -17.98 17.06
C GLY A 312 -5.48 -18.35 18.54
N LEU A 313 -6.46 -19.11 19.03
CA LEU A 313 -6.49 -19.57 20.41
C LEU A 313 -5.78 -20.92 20.62
N GLU A 314 -5.54 -21.66 19.54
CA GLU A 314 -4.90 -22.99 19.54
C GLU A 314 -3.60 -22.98 18.73
N GLY A 315 -2.76 -24.01 18.94
CA GLY A 315 -1.52 -24.20 18.19
C GLY A 315 -0.50 -23.07 18.42
N LYS A 316 0.07 -22.53 17.34
CA LYS A 316 1.08 -21.43 17.39
C LYS A 316 0.49 -20.07 17.79
N LYS A 317 -0.82 -19.98 18.05
CA LYS A 317 -1.55 -18.74 18.36
C LYS A 317 -1.30 -17.62 17.34
N ALA A 318 -1.15 -18.00 16.07
CA ALA A 318 -0.91 -17.08 14.97
C ALA A 318 -2.20 -16.40 14.52
N ASN A 319 -2.13 -15.10 14.23
CA ASN A 319 -3.26 -14.36 13.68
C ASN A 319 -3.34 -14.54 12.16
N TYR A 320 -4.01 -15.60 11.71
CA TYR A 320 -4.21 -15.89 10.28
C TYR A 320 -5.18 -14.91 9.62
N ALA A 321 -4.82 -14.26 8.51
CA ALA A 321 -5.76 -13.39 7.79
C ALA A 321 -6.74 -14.19 6.91
N ALA A 322 -7.91 -13.61 6.64
CA ALA A 322 -8.86 -14.13 5.67
C ALA A 322 -8.24 -14.28 4.28
N TYR A 323 -8.66 -15.33 3.57
CA TYR A 323 -8.10 -15.65 2.26
C TYR A 323 -8.43 -14.58 1.22
N ASN A 324 -7.43 -14.23 0.40
CA ASN A 324 -7.65 -13.41 -0.79
C ASN A 324 -8.33 -14.21 -1.92
N CYS A 325 -8.84 -13.52 -2.93
CA CYS A 325 -9.57 -14.14 -4.04
C CYS A 325 -8.70 -15.17 -4.81
N ALA A 326 -7.39 -14.93 -4.93
CA ALA A 326 -6.49 -15.86 -5.59
C ALA A 326 -6.33 -17.17 -4.81
N LYS A 327 -6.17 -17.09 -3.48
CA LYS A 327 -6.13 -18.24 -2.58
C LYS A 327 -7.45 -18.98 -2.62
N MET A 328 -8.58 -18.28 -2.56
CA MET A 328 -9.92 -18.88 -2.67
C MET A 328 -10.11 -19.64 -4.00
N ALA A 329 -9.64 -19.06 -5.11
CA ALA A 329 -9.68 -19.71 -6.42
C ALA A 329 -8.79 -20.97 -6.47
N SER A 330 -7.65 -20.97 -5.77
CA SER A 330 -6.72 -22.10 -5.75
C SER A 330 -7.15 -23.26 -4.85
N LEU A 331 -8.24 -23.14 -4.08
CA LEU A 331 -8.72 -24.21 -3.20
C LEU A 331 -9.51 -25.31 -3.94
N LYS A 332 -9.73 -25.16 -5.26
CA LYS A 332 -10.37 -26.19 -6.08
C LYS A 332 -9.42 -27.37 -6.33
N ASN A 333 -9.99 -28.56 -6.48
CA ASN A 333 -9.25 -29.75 -6.94
C ASN A 333 -10.10 -30.51 -7.97
N SER A 334 -9.60 -31.62 -8.52
CA SER A 334 -10.29 -32.41 -9.54
C SER A 334 -11.71 -32.85 -9.13
N GLN A 335 -11.94 -33.06 -7.83
CA GLN A 335 -13.23 -33.49 -7.27
C GLN A 335 -14.07 -32.32 -6.74
N ASN A 336 -13.47 -31.15 -6.53
CA ASN A 336 -14.05 -30.07 -5.74
C ASN A 336 -14.05 -28.75 -6.49
N LYS A 337 -15.25 -28.22 -6.74
CA LYS A 337 -15.45 -26.88 -7.29
C LYS A 337 -14.95 -25.79 -6.35
N SER A 338 -14.53 -24.66 -6.93
CA SER A 338 -14.22 -23.44 -6.20
C SER A 338 -15.46 -22.86 -5.53
N MET A 339 -15.24 -22.22 -4.39
CA MET A 339 -16.28 -21.45 -3.73
C MET A 339 -16.47 -20.05 -4.33
N CYS A 340 -15.61 -19.64 -5.26
CA CYS A 340 -15.88 -18.46 -6.09
C CYS A 340 -16.96 -18.81 -7.12
N PRO A 341 -18.17 -18.23 -7.05
CA PRO A 341 -19.25 -18.63 -7.95
C PRO A 341 -18.94 -18.30 -9.42
N PHE A 342 -18.18 -17.23 -9.67
CA PHE A 342 -17.80 -16.78 -11.02
C PHE A 342 -16.81 -17.71 -11.76
N LEU A 343 -16.27 -18.74 -11.08
CA LEU A 343 -15.42 -19.75 -11.71
C LEU A 343 -16.24 -20.97 -12.14
N ASP A 344 -16.99 -21.57 -11.21
CA ASP A 344 -17.54 -22.91 -11.39
C ASP A 344 -19.06 -23.02 -11.14
N ASP A 345 -19.76 -21.89 -10.88
CA ASP A 345 -21.17 -21.91 -10.45
C ASP A 345 -21.94 -20.64 -10.85
N LYS A 346 -22.24 -20.52 -12.14
CA LYS A 346 -22.98 -19.38 -12.69
C LYS A 346 -24.44 -19.37 -12.22
N GLU A 347 -25.05 -20.55 -12.08
CA GLU A 347 -26.45 -20.72 -11.66
C GLU A 347 -26.71 -20.16 -10.26
N PHE A 348 -25.76 -20.32 -9.33
CA PHE A 348 -25.85 -19.71 -8.01
C PHE A 348 -25.93 -18.18 -8.11
N ILE A 349 -25.19 -17.56 -9.03
CA ILE A 349 -25.22 -16.12 -9.22
C ILE A 349 -26.55 -15.66 -9.83
N SER A 350 -27.00 -16.33 -10.89
CA SER A 350 -28.26 -16.04 -11.58
C SER A 350 -29.48 -16.15 -10.68
N SER A 351 -29.51 -17.17 -9.81
CA SER A 351 -30.61 -17.39 -8.87
C SER A 351 -30.59 -16.40 -7.70
N LYS A 352 -29.40 -16.04 -7.21
CA LYS A 352 -29.26 -15.23 -5.99
C LYS A 352 -29.37 -13.73 -6.24
N TYR A 353 -28.97 -13.25 -7.41
CA TYR A 353 -28.91 -11.82 -7.72
C TYR A 353 -29.70 -11.54 -9.00
N LYS A 354 -30.64 -10.60 -8.92
CA LYS A 354 -31.48 -10.18 -10.05
C LYS A 354 -30.75 -9.12 -10.87
N PHE A 355 -29.92 -9.53 -11.82
CA PHE A 355 -29.19 -8.63 -12.71
C PHE A 355 -28.98 -9.27 -14.08
N ASP A 356 -28.62 -8.46 -15.08
CA ASP A 356 -28.27 -8.95 -16.40
C ASP A 356 -26.90 -9.66 -16.38
N ILE A 357 -26.95 -10.98 -16.47
CA ILE A 357 -25.79 -11.86 -16.42
C ILE A 357 -24.81 -11.52 -17.54
N GLU A 358 -25.31 -11.09 -18.70
CA GLU A 358 -24.47 -10.79 -19.85
C GLU A 358 -23.52 -9.62 -19.52
N GLU A 359 -24.02 -8.54 -18.91
CA GLU A 359 -23.21 -7.37 -18.57
C GLU A 359 -22.06 -7.68 -17.60
N VAL A 360 -22.28 -8.58 -16.64
CA VAL A 360 -21.23 -8.99 -15.69
C VAL A 360 -20.21 -9.90 -16.36
N TYR A 361 -20.65 -10.85 -17.19
CA TYR A 361 -19.77 -11.83 -17.82
C TYR A 361 -18.99 -11.30 -19.03
N ILE A 362 -19.26 -10.07 -19.50
CA ILE A 362 -18.36 -9.32 -20.40
C ILE A 362 -16.95 -9.23 -19.81
N LYS A 363 -16.81 -9.13 -18.49
CA LYS A 363 -15.49 -9.08 -17.83
C LYS A 363 -14.79 -10.44 -17.87
N THR A 364 -13.48 -10.44 -18.16
CA THR A 364 -12.70 -11.67 -18.32
C THR A 364 -12.33 -12.31 -16.98
N LYS A 365 -12.04 -11.51 -15.95
CA LYS A 365 -11.57 -12.02 -14.65
C LYS A 365 -12.69 -12.12 -13.62
N CYS A 366 -12.67 -13.18 -12.79
CA CYS A 366 -13.66 -13.39 -11.73
C CYS A 366 -13.71 -12.26 -10.69
N THR A 367 -12.57 -11.61 -10.40
CA THR A 367 -12.50 -10.46 -9.48
C THR A 367 -13.20 -9.22 -10.04
N GLU A 368 -13.12 -9.00 -11.35
CA GLU A 368 -13.81 -7.89 -12.03
C GLU A 368 -15.32 -8.14 -12.04
N ARG A 369 -15.74 -9.38 -12.32
CA ARG A 369 -17.15 -9.80 -12.23
C ARG A 369 -17.73 -9.56 -10.82
N CYS A 370 -16.98 -9.97 -9.80
CA CYS A 370 -17.36 -9.73 -8.40
C CYS A 370 -17.45 -8.24 -8.06
N THR A 371 -16.52 -7.44 -8.57
CA THR A 371 -16.53 -5.98 -8.38
C THR A 371 -17.78 -5.36 -9.01
N LYS A 372 -18.15 -5.78 -10.22
CA LYS A 372 -19.36 -5.31 -10.90
C LYS A 372 -20.64 -5.68 -10.14
N ILE A 373 -20.73 -6.89 -9.57
CA ILE A 373 -21.85 -7.25 -8.67
C ILE A 373 -21.91 -6.33 -7.44
N LEU A 374 -20.75 -5.97 -6.88
CA LEU A 374 -20.74 -5.01 -5.79
C LEU A 374 -21.33 -3.68 -6.24
N GLU A 375 -20.86 -3.13 -7.36
CA GLU A 375 -21.30 -1.84 -7.91
C GLU A 375 -22.81 -1.78 -8.09
N PHE A 376 -23.40 -2.86 -8.63
CA PHE A 376 -24.86 -2.99 -8.70
C PHE A 376 -25.52 -2.99 -7.33
N SER A 377 -24.94 -3.71 -6.36
CA SER A 377 -25.50 -3.84 -5.00
C SER A 377 -25.46 -2.54 -4.18
N ILE A 378 -24.55 -1.62 -4.50
CA ILE A 378 -24.38 -0.32 -3.83
C ILE A 378 -24.85 0.87 -4.68
N ASN A 379 -25.25 0.62 -5.93
CA ASN A 379 -25.57 1.63 -6.94
C ASN A 379 -24.49 2.72 -7.08
N SER A 380 -23.22 2.31 -7.14
CA SER A 380 -22.07 3.24 -7.18
C SER A 380 -20.82 2.55 -7.74
N HIS A 381 -20.04 3.29 -8.53
CA HIS A 381 -18.77 2.81 -9.10
C HIS A 381 -17.72 2.55 -8.03
N VAL A 382 -16.86 1.55 -8.22
CA VAL A 382 -15.76 1.20 -7.31
C VAL A 382 -14.43 1.45 -8.02
N ASP A 383 -13.62 2.38 -7.50
CA ASP A 383 -12.37 2.84 -8.13
C ASP A 383 -11.29 1.77 -8.32
N SER A 384 -11.42 0.63 -7.65
CA SER A 384 -10.41 -0.44 -7.69
C SER A 384 -11.04 -1.82 -7.71
N VAL A 385 -10.41 -2.74 -8.44
CA VAL A 385 -10.84 -4.14 -8.51
C VAL A 385 -10.67 -4.80 -7.14
N ILE A 386 -11.74 -5.45 -6.69
CA ILE A 386 -11.77 -6.12 -5.39
C ILE A 386 -11.03 -7.45 -5.48
N ASN A 387 -10.08 -7.65 -4.57
CA ASN A 387 -9.20 -8.82 -4.57
C ASN A 387 -9.28 -9.65 -3.28
N THR A 388 -10.12 -9.26 -2.31
CA THR A 388 -10.42 -10.07 -1.12
C THR A 388 -11.91 -10.03 -0.75
N PRO A 389 -12.46 -11.11 -0.16
CA PRO A 389 -13.80 -11.12 0.43
C PRO A 389 -13.98 -10.01 1.48
N LEU A 390 -12.96 -9.75 2.30
CA LEU A 390 -12.98 -8.72 3.32
C LEU A 390 -13.13 -7.31 2.71
N GLN A 391 -12.40 -7.01 1.63
CA GLN A 391 -12.50 -5.73 0.93
C GLN A 391 -13.90 -5.53 0.32
N TYR A 392 -14.52 -6.59 -0.20
CA TYR A 392 -15.91 -6.55 -0.67
C TYR A 392 -16.84 -6.14 0.47
N PHE A 393 -16.76 -6.82 1.60
CA PHE A 393 -17.61 -6.58 2.77
C PHE A 393 -17.49 -5.13 3.28
N ILE A 394 -16.25 -4.65 3.49
CA ILE A 394 -15.98 -3.29 3.97
C ILE A 394 -16.58 -2.26 3.01
N THR A 395 -16.32 -2.40 1.71
CA THR A 395 -16.81 -1.47 0.69
C THR A 395 -18.34 -1.47 0.63
N SER A 396 -18.96 -2.65 0.70
CA SER A 396 -20.42 -2.83 0.71
C SER A 396 -21.08 -2.15 1.92
N LYS A 397 -20.52 -2.34 3.12
CA LYS A 397 -21.05 -1.78 4.37
C LYS A 397 -20.87 -0.27 4.44
N ASN A 398 -19.70 0.25 4.06
CA ASN A 398 -19.40 1.69 4.15
C ASN A 398 -20.26 2.54 3.21
N LYS A 399 -20.45 2.11 1.95
CA LYS A 399 -21.23 2.90 0.99
C LYS A 399 -22.74 2.87 1.24
N LYS A 400 -23.27 1.79 1.82
CA LYS A 400 -24.68 1.76 2.24
C LYS A 400 -24.97 2.65 3.44
N LYS A 401 -24.02 2.84 4.38
CA LYS A 401 -24.18 3.83 5.46
C LYS A 401 -24.32 5.26 4.90
N ILE A 402 -23.58 5.59 3.84
CA ILE A 402 -23.63 6.91 3.17
C ILE A 402 -24.97 7.15 2.47
N ASN A 403 -25.52 6.12 1.80
CA ASN A 403 -26.81 6.23 1.09
C ASN A 403 -28.04 6.21 2.02
N GLN A 404 -27.87 5.94 3.32
CA GLN A 404 -28.93 6.00 4.32
C GLN A 404 -28.90 7.29 5.15
N SER A 405 -27.80 8.05 5.07
CA SER A 405 -27.63 9.36 5.74
C SER A 405 -27.98 10.55 4.83
N HIS A 406 -28.40 10.28 3.60
CA HIS A 406 -29.00 11.22 2.64
C HIS A 406 -30.41 10.72 2.34
#